data_AF-A0A1Y3BPQ9-F1
#
_entry.id   AF-A0A1Y3BPQ9-F1
#
_cell.length_a   1.000
_cell.length_b   1.000
_cell.length_c   1.000
_cell.angle_alpha   90.00
_cell.angle_beta   90.00
_cell.angle_gamma   90.00
#
_symmetry.space_group_name_H-M   'P 1'
#
loop_
_entity.id
_entity.type
_entity.pdbx_description
1 polymer ?
#
loop_
_entity_poly.entity_id
_entity_poly.type
_entity_poly.pdbx_seq_one_letter_code
_entity_poly.pdbx_strand_id
1 'polypeptide(L)'
;MITFHSSVQSSSFNNNNNNKNEEIPANEILEMFGRSFFDFCQDSGYDTILQVLGATTKDFLQNLDALHDHLATIYPGMKAPSFRCSERIDGSLILHYYSEREGLEHIVIGIVKSEQDTK
;
A
#
# COMPACT_ATOMS: atom_id res chain seq x y z
N MET A 1 11.39 5.03 4.58
CA MET A 1 11.26 3.85 5.46
C MET A 1 9.79 3.69 5.80
N ILE A 2 9.22 2.49 5.68
CA ILE A 2 7.80 2.22 5.96
C ILE A 2 7.71 1.45 7.28
N THR A 3 6.79 1.86 8.15
CA THR A 3 6.51 1.22 9.45
C THR A 3 5.10 0.64 9.40
N PHE A 4 4.96 -0.64 9.73
CA PHE A 4 3.68 -1.36 9.70
C PHE A 4 3.12 -1.51 11.11
N HIS A 5 1.85 -1.14 11.31
CA HIS A 5 1.11 -1.26 12.55
C HIS A 5 -0.11 -2.15 12.35
N SER A 6 -0.12 -3.32 13.00
CA SER A 6 -1.25 -4.25 13.05
C SER A 6 -1.83 -4.29 14.47
N SER A 7 -3.15 -4.34 14.58
CA SER A 7 -3.89 -4.50 15.84
C SER A 7 -4.07 -5.98 16.26
N VAL A 8 -3.60 -6.93 15.45
CA VAL A 8 -3.72 -8.37 15.70
C VAL A 8 -2.33 -8.99 15.79
N GLN A 9 -2.11 -9.78 16.84
CA GLN A 9 -0.83 -10.39 17.17
C GLN A 9 -0.44 -11.39 16.08
N SER A 10 0.64 -11.07 15.35
CA SER A 10 1.09 -11.80 14.16
C SER A 10 1.29 -13.29 14.45
N SER A 11 0.47 -14.14 13.86
CA SER A 11 0.72 -15.59 13.83
C SER A 11 1.78 -15.89 12.78
N SER A 12 2.95 -16.35 13.21
CA SER A 12 4.05 -16.74 12.33
C SER A 12 3.60 -17.82 11.34
N PHE A 13 3.60 -17.50 10.04
CA PHE A 13 3.46 -18.49 8.98
C PHE A 13 4.74 -19.33 8.92
N ASN A 14 4.64 -20.63 9.25
CA ASN A 14 5.73 -21.58 9.12
C ASN A 14 5.54 -22.39 7.83
N ASN A 15 6.37 -22.13 6.80
CA ASN A 15 6.34 -22.90 5.55
C ASN A 15 7.55 -23.85 5.51
N ASN A 16 7.33 -25.09 5.96
CA ASN A 16 8.22 -26.20 5.66
C ASN A 16 7.66 -26.93 4.44
N ASN A 17 8.20 -26.71 3.24
CA ASN A 17 8.11 -27.66 2.14
C ASN A 17 9.28 -27.48 1.17
N ASN A 18 10.16 -28.47 1.14
CA ASN A 18 11.26 -28.59 0.19
C ASN A 18 10.72 -29.06 -1.16
N ASN A 19 10.64 -28.20 -2.18
CA ASN A 19 10.62 -28.59 -3.59
C ASN A 19 11.11 -27.42 -4.47
N LYS A 20 12.12 -27.67 -5.32
CA LYS A 20 12.79 -26.68 -6.17
C LYS A 20 11.98 -26.35 -7.45
N ASN A 21 10.83 -25.73 -7.28
CA ASN A 21 10.36 -24.73 -8.25
C ASN A 21 10.84 -23.38 -7.69
N GLU A 22 11.29 -22.44 -8.51
CA GLU A 22 11.55 -21.07 -8.05
C GLU A 22 10.19 -20.45 -7.64
N GLU A 23 9.75 -20.76 -6.42
CA GLU A 23 8.60 -20.13 -5.80
C GLU A 23 8.97 -18.69 -5.51
N ILE A 24 8.35 -17.77 -6.25
CA ILE A 24 8.42 -16.35 -5.94
C ILE A 24 7.83 -16.17 -4.53
N PRO A 25 8.58 -15.58 -3.59
CA PRO A 25 8.09 -15.30 -2.24
C PRO A 25 6.77 -14.52 -2.26
N ALA A 26 5.83 -14.86 -1.38
CA ALA A 26 4.49 -14.25 -1.37
C ALA A 26 4.53 -12.71 -1.22
N ASN A 27 5.50 -12.19 -0.48
CA ASN A 27 5.73 -10.75 -0.36
C ASN A 27 6.13 -10.09 -1.68
N GLU A 28 6.93 -10.76 -2.51
CA GLU A 28 7.30 -10.28 -3.84
C GLU A 28 6.10 -10.29 -4.79
N ILE A 29 5.27 -11.34 -4.73
CA ILE A 29 4.00 -11.38 -5.49
C ILE A 29 3.08 -10.22 -5.09
N LEU A 30 2.95 -9.92 -3.79
CA LEU A 30 2.12 -8.84 -3.29
C LEU A 30 2.66 -7.46 -3.69
N GLU A 31 3.99 -7.30 -3.73
CA GLU A 31 4.61 -6.07 -4.24
C GLU A 31 4.33 -5.89 -5.74
N MET A 32 4.52 -6.94 -6.54
CA MET A 32 4.16 -6.94 -7.97
C MET A 32 2.69 -6.59 -8.18
N PHE A 33 1.80 -7.19 -7.38
CA PHE A 33 0.38 -6.90 -7.41
C PHE A 33 0.10 -5.42 -7.11
N GLY A 34 0.74 -4.83 -6.11
CA GLY A 34 0.60 -3.41 -5.80
C GLY A 34 0.99 -2.50 -6.96
N ARG A 35 2.07 -2.83 -7.66
CA ARG A 35 2.49 -2.10 -8.87
C ARG A 35 1.45 -2.21 -9.99
N SER A 36 1.10 -3.44 -10.35
CA SER A 36 0.11 -3.69 -11.41
C SER A 36 -1.27 -3.10 -11.09
N PHE A 37 -1.66 -3.04 -9.82
CA PHE A 37 -2.90 -2.40 -9.40
C PHE A 37 -2.87 -0.89 -9.64
N PHE A 38 -1.75 -0.23 -9.35
CA PHE A 38 -1.61 1.20 -9.61
C PHE A 38 -1.66 1.52 -11.11
N ASP A 39 -0.92 0.76 -11.92
CA ASP A 39 -0.91 0.90 -13.38
C ASP A 39 -2.32 0.65 -13.95
N PHE A 40 -3.00 -0.40 -13.47
CA PHE A 40 -4.38 -0.68 -13.84
C PHE A 40 -5.33 0.48 -13.51
N CYS A 41 -5.18 1.11 -12.34
CA CYS A 41 -5.99 2.27 -11.99
C CYS A 41 -5.77 3.42 -12.97
N GLN A 42 -4.53 3.70 -13.36
CA GLN A 42 -4.22 4.73 -14.36
C GLN A 42 -4.88 4.41 -15.70
N ASP A 43 -4.69 3.19 -16.21
CA ASP A 43 -5.22 2.76 -17.51
C ASP A 43 -6.75 2.67 -17.54
N SER A 44 -7.37 2.44 -16.38
CA SER A 44 -8.83 2.31 -16.23
C SER A 44 -9.56 3.65 -16.06
N GLY A 45 -8.85 4.77 -16.21
CA GLY A 45 -9.43 6.12 -16.12
C GLY A 45 -9.51 6.69 -14.70
N TYR A 46 -8.75 6.12 -13.75
CA TYR A 46 -8.55 6.72 -12.42
C TYR A 46 -7.27 7.58 -12.35
N ASP A 47 -6.57 7.78 -13.46
CA ASP A 47 -5.41 8.67 -13.57
C ASP A 47 -5.67 10.07 -12.99
N THR A 48 -6.83 10.66 -13.33
CA THR A 48 -7.20 11.99 -12.88
C THR A 48 -7.37 12.05 -11.36
N ILE A 49 -8.03 11.05 -10.76
CA ILE A 49 -8.21 11.03 -9.30
C ILE A 49 -6.87 10.78 -8.60
N LEU A 50 -6.01 9.91 -9.15
CA LEU A 50 -4.67 9.65 -8.62
C LEU A 50 -3.79 10.91 -8.65
N GLN A 51 -3.90 11.75 -9.68
CA GLN A 51 -3.20 13.04 -9.74
C GLN A 51 -3.75 14.05 -8.71
N VAL A 52 -5.06 14.07 -8.47
CA VAL A 52 -5.70 14.96 -7.50
C VAL A 52 -5.32 14.61 -6.05
N LEU A 53 -4.93 13.36 -5.77
CA LEU A 53 -4.45 12.97 -4.45
C LEU A 53 -3.18 13.73 -4.03
N GLY A 54 -2.45 14.35 -4.96
CA GLY A 54 -1.49 15.40 -4.62
C GLY A 54 -0.22 15.39 -5.46
N ALA A 55 0.55 16.48 -5.35
CA ALA A 55 1.74 16.71 -6.15
C ALA A 55 2.96 15.90 -5.64
N THR A 56 3.06 15.68 -4.33
CA THR A 56 4.15 14.89 -3.73
C THR A 56 3.67 13.51 -3.27
N THR A 57 4.59 12.54 -3.12
CA THR A 57 4.26 11.22 -2.53
C THR A 57 3.66 11.36 -1.14
N LYS A 58 4.10 12.36 -0.37
CA LYS A 58 3.53 12.66 0.96
C LYS A 58 2.06 13.06 0.84
N ASP A 59 1.73 13.97 -0.06
CA ASP A 59 0.34 14.42 -0.28
C ASP A 59 -0.53 13.25 -0.74
N PHE A 60 -0.06 12.48 -1.71
CA PHE A 60 -0.73 11.28 -2.21
C PHE A 60 -1.10 10.34 -1.06
N LEU A 61 -0.11 9.98 -0.23
CA LEU A 61 -0.30 9.08 0.91
C LEU A 61 -1.25 9.66 1.97
N GLN A 62 -1.17 10.94 2.27
CA GLN A 62 -2.03 11.56 3.30
C GLN A 62 -3.48 11.74 2.83
N ASN A 63 -3.72 11.86 1.52
CA ASN A 63 -5.06 12.00 0.95
C ASN A 63 -5.74 10.66 0.64
N LEU A 64 -5.02 9.53 0.68
CA LEU A 64 -5.61 8.20 0.49
C LEU A 64 -6.70 7.88 1.51
N ASP A 65 -6.56 8.35 2.76
CA ASP A 65 -7.58 8.16 3.78
C ASP A 65 -8.91 8.79 3.38
N ALA A 66 -8.88 10.01 2.83
CA ALA A 66 -10.10 10.70 2.38
C ALA A 66 -10.76 9.99 1.20
N LEU A 67 -9.96 9.45 0.27
CA LEU A 67 -10.46 8.60 -0.81
C LEU A 67 -11.11 7.32 -0.27
N HIS A 68 -10.46 6.67 0.69
CA HIS A 68 -10.99 5.47 1.32
C HIS A 68 -12.28 5.73 2.11
N ASP A 69 -12.37 6.85 2.82
CA ASP A 69 -13.60 7.27 3.51
C ASP A 69 -14.74 7.46 2.52
N HIS A 70 -14.47 8.12 1.38
CA HIS A 70 -15.45 8.25 0.31
C HIS A 70 -15.90 6.88 -0.24
N LEU A 71 -14.96 5.99 -0.53
CA LEU A 71 -15.27 4.64 -1.00
C LEU A 71 -16.04 3.81 0.04
N ALA A 72 -15.78 3.98 1.34
CA ALA A 72 -16.51 3.30 2.40
C ALA A 72 -17.99 3.72 2.46
N THR A 73 -18.36 4.92 1.97
CA THR A 73 -19.76 5.32 1.82
C THR A 73 -20.48 4.57 0.69
N ILE A 74 -19.73 4.13 -0.33
CA ILE A 74 -20.24 3.45 -1.52
C ILE A 74 -20.24 1.92 -1.32
N TYR A 75 -19.26 1.40 -0.59
CA TYR A 75 -19.05 -0.02 -0.34
C TYR A 75 -19.19 -0.35 1.16
N PRO A 76 -20.42 -0.64 1.64
CA PRO A 76 -20.66 -1.01 3.02
C PRO A 76 -19.79 -2.19 3.47
N GLY A 77 -19.11 -2.04 4.60
CA GLY A 77 -18.21 -3.06 5.15
C GLY A 77 -16.77 -3.02 4.61
N MET A 78 -16.42 -2.03 3.78
CA MET A 78 -15.04 -1.79 3.39
C MET A 78 -14.16 -1.53 4.63
N LYS A 79 -13.09 -2.33 4.75
CA LYS A 79 -12.06 -2.18 5.79
C LYS A 79 -10.80 -1.60 5.17
N ALA A 80 -10.78 -0.28 5.04
CA ALA A 80 -9.67 0.45 4.46
C ALA A 80 -8.49 0.55 5.44
N PRO A 81 -7.23 0.52 4.95
CA PRO A 81 -6.09 0.93 5.75
C PRO A 81 -6.04 2.46 5.90
N SER A 82 -5.25 2.92 6.87
CA SER A 82 -4.96 4.34 7.08
C SER A 82 -3.46 4.63 6.97
N PHE A 83 -3.11 5.79 6.43
CA PHE A 83 -1.75 6.22 6.15
C PHE A 83 -1.41 7.53 6.87
N ARG A 84 -0.27 7.55 7.56
CA ARG A 84 0.27 8.79 8.16
C ARG A 84 1.73 8.96 7.78
N CYS A 85 2.13 10.20 7.54
CA CYS A 85 3.50 10.53 7.19
C CYS A 85 4.16 11.37 8.29
N SER A 86 5.38 11.03 8.66
CA SER A 86 6.24 11.86 9.52
C SER A 86 7.63 12.00 8.91
N GLU A 87 8.32 13.09 9.19
CA GLU A 87 9.66 13.35 8.65
C GLU A 87 10.74 13.01 9.67
N ARG A 88 11.86 12.48 9.18
CA ARG A 88 13.09 12.36 9.96
C ARG A 88 13.89 13.66 9.94
N ILE A 89 14.85 13.74 10.85
CA ILE A 89 15.83 14.84 10.95
C ILE A 89 16.62 14.99 9.63
N ASP A 90 16.86 13.90 8.90
CA ASP A 90 17.55 13.89 7.61
C ASP A 90 16.64 14.25 6.41
N GLY A 91 15.37 14.61 6.67
CA GLY A 91 14.38 14.93 5.63
C GLY A 91 13.73 13.71 4.97
N SER A 92 14.11 12.48 5.34
CA SER A 92 13.47 11.29 4.81
C SER A 92 12.05 11.09 5.36
N LEU A 93 11.16 10.57 4.52
CA LEU A 93 9.78 10.28 4.91
C LEU A 93 9.67 8.92 5.64
N ILE A 94 8.91 8.92 6.72
CA ILE A 94 8.39 7.72 7.38
C ILE A 94 6.91 7.62 7.04
N LEU A 95 6.55 6.53 6.37
CA LEU A 95 5.15 6.16 6.21
C LEU A 95 4.76 5.20 7.36
N HIS A 96 3.70 5.54 8.07
CA HIS A 96 3.03 4.69 9.04
C HIS A 96 1.78 4.11 8.39
N TYR A 97 1.74 2.79 8.27
CA TYR A 97 0.62 2.04 7.71
C TYR A 97 -0.15 1.35 8.83
N TYR A 98 -1.46 1.61 8.90
CA TYR A 98 -2.36 1.01 9.89
C TYR A 98 -3.42 0.18 9.16
N SER A 99 -3.60 -1.07 9.55
CA SER A 99 -4.57 -1.96 8.92
C SER A 99 -5.05 -3.05 9.88
N GLU A 100 -6.33 -3.43 9.76
CA GLU A 100 -6.88 -4.64 10.37
C GLU A 100 -6.57 -5.90 9.53
N ARG A 101 -6.06 -5.74 8.31
CA ARG A 101 -5.77 -6.82 7.36
C ARG A 101 -4.27 -7.14 7.42
N GLU A 102 -3.93 -8.31 7.96
CA GLU A 102 -2.55 -8.79 8.06
C GLU A 102 -2.00 -9.25 6.70
N GLY A 103 -0.71 -8.99 6.44
CA GLY A 103 0.02 -9.51 5.30
C GLY A 103 -0.11 -8.70 4.01
N LEU A 104 -0.82 -7.56 4.02
CA LEU A 104 -1.04 -6.73 2.83
C LEU A 104 -0.10 -5.52 2.73
N GLU A 105 0.82 -5.38 3.67
CA GLU A 105 1.81 -4.32 3.69
C GLU A 105 2.65 -4.23 2.41
N HIS A 106 2.94 -5.37 1.79
CA HIS A 106 3.76 -5.43 0.57
C HIS A 106 3.03 -4.87 -0.66
N ILE A 107 1.69 -4.90 -0.68
CA ILE A 107 0.91 -4.21 -1.71
C ILE A 107 1.17 -2.70 -1.66
N VAL A 108 1.22 -2.13 -0.45
CA VAL A 108 1.50 -0.70 -0.26
C VAL A 108 2.89 -0.35 -0.76
N ILE A 109 3.87 -1.21 -0.54
CA ILE A 109 5.23 -1.03 -1.09
C ILE A 109 5.17 -0.92 -2.62
N GLY A 110 4.45 -1.83 -3.28
CA GLY A 110 4.29 -1.83 -4.73
C GLY A 110 3.64 -0.54 -5.24
N ILE A 111 2.54 -0.12 -4.61
CA ILE A 111 1.82 1.12 -4.97
C ILE A 111 2.73 2.35 -4.83
N VAL A 112 3.45 2.48 -3.70
CA VAL A 112 4.32 3.64 -3.45
C VAL A 112 5.46 3.70 -4.45
N LYS A 113 6.06 2.55 -4.80
CA LYS A 113 7.12 2.52 -5.81
C LYS A 113 6.58 2.96 -7.18
N SER A 114 5.43 2.43 -7.63
CA SER A 114 4.83 2.87 -8.90
C SER A 114 4.42 4.34 -8.91
N GLU A 115 3.86 4.86 -7.81
CA GLU A 115 3.52 6.28 -7.69
C GLU A 115 4.74 7.19 -7.82
N GLN A 116 5.86 6.80 -7.21
CA GLN A 116 7.13 7.52 -7.32
C GLN A 116 7.73 7.43 -8.73
N ASP A 117 7.60 6.27 -9.39
CA ASP A 117 8.12 6.06 -10.75
C ASP A 117 7.33 6.86 -11.81
N THR A 118 6.07 7.23 -11.53
CA THR A 118 5.18 7.95 -12.48
C THR A 118 5.25 9.48 -12.38
N LYS A 119 5.94 10.03 -11.37
CA LYS A 119 6.10 11.48 -11.15
C LYS A 119 7.48 11.97 -11.56
#